data_AF-A0AAJ1QB76-F1
#
_entry.id   AF-A0AAJ1QB76-F1
#
_cell.length_a   1.000
_cell.length_b   1.000
_cell.length_c   1.000
_cell.angle_alpha   90.00
_cell.angle_beta   90.00
_cell.angle_gamma   90.00
#
_symmetry.space_group_name_H-M   'P 1'
#
loop_
_entity.id
_entity.type
_entity.pdbx_description
1 polymer ?
#
loop_
_entity_poly.entity_id
_entity_poly.type
_entity_poly.pdbx_seq_one_letter_code
_entity_poly.pdbx_strand_id
1 'polypeptide(L)'
;YRFTTGWPRLAVWGARTILGIRWQTKGWENLPDGKAIILSKHQSAWETLFFPSYMPRQVCFVYKRELHKVPFFGWGLALLRMIP
;
A
#
# COMPACT_ATOMS: atom_id res chain seq x y z
N TYR A 1 -8.55 8.42 -1.75
CA TYR A 1 -7.11 8.13 -1.53
C TYR A 1 -6.44 9.05 -0.52
N ARG A 2 -6.42 10.40 -0.67
CA ARG A 2 -5.62 11.28 0.22
C ARG A 2 -5.84 11.02 1.72
N PHE A 3 -7.10 10.94 2.16
CA PHE A 3 -7.44 10.62 3.55
C PHE A 3 -7.06 9.18 3.96
N THR A 4 -7.31 8.19 3.11
CA THR A 4 -7.02 6.77 3.40
C THR A 4 -5.52 6.43 3.35
N THR A 5 -4.70 7.24 2.66
CA THR A 5 -3.23 7.10 2.62
C THR A 5 -2.50 7.77 3.77
N GLY A 6 -3.18 8.55 4.62
CA GLY A 6 -2.55 9.21 5.75
C GLY A 6 -1.96 8.21 6.76
N TRP A 7 -2.76 7.20 7.14
CA TRP A 7 -2.32 6.18 8.08
C TRP A 7 -1.17 5.30 7.54
N PRO A 8 -1.22 4.75 6.30
CA PRO A 8 -0.09 4.01 5.74
C PRO A 8 1.20 4.83 5.66
N ARG A 9 1.13 6.12 5.29
CA ARG A 9 2.31 7.00 5.26
C ARG A 9 2.90 7.19 6.64
N LEU A 10 2.05 7.43 7.65
CA LEU A 10 2.48 7.57 9.04
C LEU A 10 3.13 6.28 9.54
N ALA A 11 2.56 5.11 9.22
CA ALA A 11 3.10 3.82 9.60
C ALA A 11 4.48 3.55 8.96
N VAL A 12 4.65 3.83 7.66
CA VAL A 12 5.94 3.67 6.98
C VAL A 12 6.97 4.69 7.49
N TRP A 13 6.55 5.93 7.78
CA TRP A 13 7.40 6.92 8.43
C TRP A 13 7.80 6.49 9.85
N GLY A 14 6.89 5.94 10.64
CA GLY A 14 7.17 5.41 11.98
C GLY A 14 8.13 4.22 11.91
N ALA A 15 7.94 3.30 10.96
CA ALA A 15 8.88 2.22 10.69
C ALA A 15 10.29 2.74 10.40
N ARG A 16 10.40 3.87 9.67
CA ARG A 16 11.67 4.54 9.43
C ARG A 16 12.25 5.19 10.69
N THR A 17 11.47 5.99 11.41
CA THR A 17 11.97 6.86 12.48
C THR A 17 12.15 6.13 13.80
N ILE A 18 11.22 5.23 14.16
CA ILE A 18 11.20 4.53 15.45
C ILE A 18 11.94 3.20 15.35
N LEU A 19 11.65 2.40 14.33
CA LEU A 19 12.24 1.06 14.16
C LEU A 19 13.56 1.08 13.38
N GLY A 20 13.93 2.24 12.81
CA GLY A 20 15.16 2.38 12.04
C GLY A 20 15.14 1.67 10.67
N ILE A 21 13.98 1.23 10.18
CA ILE A 21 13.89 0.51 8.91
C ILE A 21 14.24 1.47 7.76
N ARG A 22 15.30 1.15 7.02
CA ARG A 22 15.76 1.89 5.84
C ARG A 22 15.54 1.02 4.61
N TRP A 23 15.02 1.61 3.54
CA TRP A 23 14.81 0.95 2.26
C TRP A 23 15.44 1.77 1.15
N GLN A 24 15.75 1.10 0.04
CA GLN A 24 16.24 1.71 -1.18
C GLN A 24 15.33 1.29 -2.33
N THR A 25 14.90 2.26 -3.14
CA THR A 25 14.20 2.02 -4.40
C THR A 25 15.20 2.08 -5.55
N LYS A 26 15.21 1.07 -6.42
CA LYS A 26 16.04 1.01 -7.64
C LYS A 26 15.13 0.75 -8.84
N GLY A 27 15.39 1.41 -9.97
CA GLY A 27 14.59 1.23 -11.19
C GLY A 27 13.18 1.81 -11.10
N TRP A 28 12.98 2.89 -10.34
CA TRP A 28 11.67 3.54 -10.21
C TRP A 28 11.23 4.20 -11.52
N GLU A 29 12.20 4.62 -12.31
CA GLU A 29 12.10 5.12 -13.68
C GLU A 29 11.56 4.08 -14.67
N ASN A 30 11.65 2.78 -14.37
CA ASN A 30 11.13 1.71 -15.22
C ASN A 30 9.61 1.55 -15.11
N LEU A 31 8.96 2.30 -14.21
CA LEU A 31 7.52 2.26 -14.08
C LEU A 31 6.86 2.81 -15.35
N PRO A 32 6.05 2.00 -16.06
CA PRO A 32 5.46 2.42 -17.33
C PRO A 32 4.52 3.59 -17.11
N ASP A 33 4.34 4.45 -18.12
CA ASP A 33 3.38 5.56 -18.04
C ASP A 33 1.94 5.12 -18.30
N GLY A 34 1.41 4.27 -17.41
CA GLY A 34 0.09 3.68 -17.57
C GLY A 34 -0.30 2.68 -16.49
N LYS A 35 -1.31 1.87 -16.80
CA LYS A 35 -1.74 0.74 -15.97
C LYS A 35 -0.68 -0.36 -16.01
N ALA A 36 -0.32 -0.89 -14.86
CA ALA A 36 0.62 -1.99 -14.73
C ALA A 36 0.20 -2.93 -13.61
N ILE A 37 0.58 -4.20 -13.74
CA ILE A 37 0.46 -5.19 -12.67
C ILE A 37 1.80 -5.24 -11.95
N ILE A 38 1.79 -4.91 -10.66
CA ILE A 38 2.98 -4.99 -9.82
C ILE A 38 3.00 -6.37 -9.18
N LEU A 39 3.97 -7.19 -9.58
CA LEU A 39 4.22 -8.49 -8.96
C LEU A 39 5.30 -8.32 -7.88
N SER A 40 4.86 -8.09 -6.65
CA SER A 40 5.76 -7.97 -5.49
C SER A 40 5.79 -9.28 -4.72
N LYS A 41 6.99 -9.75 -4.35
CA LYS A 41 7.12 -10.74 -3.27
C LYS A 41 6.48 -10.16 -2.00
N HIS A 42 5.63 -10.92 -1.34
CA HIS A 42 4.97 -10.51 -0.10
C HIS A 42 5.68 -11.14 1.09
N GLN A 43 6.67 -10.43 1.63
CA GLN A 43 7.46 -10.92 2.76
C GLN A 43 6.99 -10.31 4.08
N SER A 44 6.39 -9.13 4.05
CA SER A 44 5.85 -8.51 5.26
C SER A 44 4.64 -7.60 4.99
N ALA A 45 4.07 -7.09 6.07
CA ALA A 45 3.03 -6.07 6.00
C ALA A 45 3.54 -4.71 5.48
N TRP A 46 4.86 -4.48 5.50
CA TRP A 46 5.46 -3.21 5.09
C TRP A 46 5.15 -2.89 3.62
N GLU A 47 5.22 -3.87 2.72
CA GLU A 47 4.92 -3.72 1.30
C GLU A 47 3.49 -3.21 1.07
N THR A 48 2.52 -3.78 1.80
CA THR A 48 1.10 -3.39 1.73
C THR A 48 0.87 -1.93 2.15
N LEU A 49 1.71 -1.39 3.04
CA LEU A 49 1.64 0.01 3.48
C LEU A 49 2.47 0.93 2.58
N PHE A 50 3.59 0.44 2.05
CA PHE A 50 4.50 1.20 1.20
C PHE A 50 3.87 1.56 -0.14
N PHE A 51 3.29 0.60 -0.85
CA PHE A 51 2.70 0.82 -2.17
C PHE A 51 1.65 1.94 -2.21
N PRO A 52 0.59 1.95 -1.38
CA PRO A 52 -0.39 3.04 -1.40
C PRO A 52 0.19 4.39 -0.94
N SER A 53 1.32 4.38 -0.24
CA SER A 53 1.96 5.58 0.31
C SER A 53 2.86 6.30 -0.68
N TYR A 54 3.68 5.54 -1.42
CA TYR A 54 4.79 6.05 -2.24
C TYR A 54 4.62 5.83 -3.74
N MET A 55 3.73 4.94 -4.19
CA MET A 55 3.51 4.73 -5.62
C MET A 55 2.98 6.02 -6.29
N PRO A 56 3.47 6.40 -7.48
CA PRO A 56 3.03 7.62 -8.17
C PRO A 56 1.56 7.59 -8.57
N ARG A 57 0.96 6.39 -8.68
CA ARG A 57 -0.41 6.17 -9.11
C ARG A 57 -1.19 5.39 -8.05
N GLN A 58 -2.52 5.49 -8.13
CA GLN A 58 -3.41 4.75 -7.26
C GLN A 58 -3.21 3.24 -7.47
N VAL A 59 -2.97 2.53 -6.37
CA VAL A 59 -2.79 1.09 -6.38
C VAL A 59 -4.12 0.38 -6.18
N CYS A 60 -4.31 -0.74 -6.87
CA CYS A 60 -5.45 -1.63 -6.69
C CYS A 60 -4.92 -2.97 -6.19
N PHE A 61 -5.31 -3.36 -4.98
CA PHE A 61 -4.95 -4.67 -4.43
C PHE A 61 -5.99 -5.72 -4.80
N VAL A 62 -5.50 -6.95 -4.96
CA VAL A 62 -6.31 -8.16 -4.89
C VAL A 62 -6.16 -8.70 -3.47
N TYR A 63 -7.27 -8.87 -2.75
CA TYR A 63 -7.25 -9.30 -1.36
C TYR A 63 -8.44 -10.20 -1.03
N LYS A 64 -8.47 -10.76 0.18
CA LYS A 64 -9.55 -11.63 0.66
C LYS A 64 -10.79 -10.83 1.07
N ARG A 65 -11.96 -11.08 0.47
CA ARG A 65 -13.25 -10.49 0.86
C ARG A 65 -13.53 -10.53 2.37
N GLU A 66 -13.04 -11.53 3.10
CA GLU A 66 -13.18 -11.61 4.56
C GLU A 66 -12.64 -10.38 5.30
N LEU A 67 -11.67 -9.65 4.72
CA LEU A 67 -11.13 -8.43 5.31
C LEU A 67 -12.17 -7.33 5.51
N HIS A 68 -13.28 -7.33 4.76
CA HIS A 68 -14.39 -6.38 4.97
C HIS A 68 -15.04 -6.50 6.35
N LYS A 69 -14.87 -7.66 7.02
CA LYS A 69 -15.41 -7.90 8.36
C LYS A 69 -14.60 -7.22 9.47
N VAL A 70 -13.39 -6.76 9.19
CA VAL A 70 -12.56 -6.05 10.18
C VAL A 70 -13.12 -4.65 10.39
N PRO A 71 -13.51 -4.26 11.62
CA PRO A 71 -14.11 -2.96 11.87
C PRO A 71 -13.12 -1.83 11.55
N PHE A 72 -13.63 -0.71 11.04
CA PHE A 72 -12.88 0.48 10.59
C PHE A 72 -11.98 0.24 9.37
N PHE A 73 -11.03 -0.70 9.47
CA PHE A 73 -10.10 -1.03 8.39
C PHE A 73 -10.82 -1.67 7.19
N GLY A 74 -11.57 -2.74 7.45
CA GLY A 74 -12.31 -3.48 6.43
C GLY A 74 -13.37 -2.64 5.74
N TRP A 75 -14.05 -1.77 6.50
CA TRP A 75 -15.03 -0.83 5.96
C TRP A 75 -14.37 0.21 5.06
N GLY A 76 -13.24 0.78 5.49
CA GLY A 76 -12.44 1.69 4.66
C GLY A 76 -11.95 1.00 3.38
N LEU A 77 -11.53 -0.25 3.47
CA LEU A 77 -11.09 -1.06 2.32
C LEU A 77 -12.23 -1.36 1.35
N ALA A 78 -13.44 -1.62 1.86
CA ALA A 78 -14.64 -1.86 1.04
C ALA A 78 -15.10 -0.60 0.27
N LEU A 79 -14.79 0.59 0.78
CA LEU A 79 -15.06 1.86 0.09
C LEU A 79 -14.04 2.16 -1.03
N LEU A 80 -12.92 1.44 -1.07
CA LEU A 80 -11.94 1.57 -2.16
C LEU A 80 -12.38 0.71 -3.35
N ARG A 81 -12.19 1.22 -4.57
CA ARG A 81 -12.44 0.48 -5.81
C ARG A 81 -11.31 -0.54 -6.06
N MET A 82 -11.27 -1.57 -5.23
CA MET A 82 -10.30 -2.67 -5.28
C MET A 82 -10.99 -4.00 -5.60
N ILE A 83 -10.20 -5.07 -5.77
CA ILE A 83 -10.70 -6.40 -6.13
C ILE A 83 -10.65 -7.31 -4.87
N PRO A 84 -11.81 -7.64 -4.26
CA PRO A 84 -11.90 -8.52 -3.09
C PRO A 84 -11.95 -10.02 -3.45
#